data_AF-A0A3P7PG99-F1
#
_entry.id   AF-A0A3P7PG99-F1
#
_cell.length_a   1.000
_cell.length_b   1.000
_cell.length_c   1.000
_cell.angle_alpha   90.00
_cell.angle_beta   90.00
_cell.angle_gamma   90.00
#
_symmetry.space_group_name_H-M   'P 1'
#
loop_
_entity.id
_entity.type
_entity.pdbx_description
1 polymer ?
#
loop_
_entity_poly.entity_id
_entity_poly.type
_entity_poly.pdbx_seq_one_letter_code
_entity_poly.pdbx_strand_id
1 'polypeptide(L)'
;MTKPLQVSSKTVVIQPGSTILRIGLASDGKPTVLPNCIARRRKSTATCTISSAVPRLGVTVTPTLLESLPEDLFTEAEKLQASVLPRDSFKFARIPENTAADRKIEDSRIFFPFLHGLENFESEDFIVNWPIQGGRFNPTQSPTSVVQDLEDMWSYALENFLGIPPKTFHLFSVILVIEDIFMRREVRQMTGMLLTNLKFARVVVQQASACATYGVGLPTACVVDIGSQKTSVACVDEGVSLPELI
;
A
#
# COMPACT_ATOMS: atom_id res chain seq x y z
N MET A 1 -20.05 25.25 -9.53
CA MET A 1 -18.90 24.37 -9.85
C MET A 1 -17.80 24.66 -8.85
N THR A 2 -17.46 23.71 -7.98
CA THR A 2 -16.29 23.83 -7.09
C THR A 2 -15.01 23.79 -7.95
N LYS A 3 -14.06 24.67 -7.68
CA LYS A 3 -12.78 24.69 -8.42
C LYS A 3 -12.05 23.35 -8.19
N PRO A 4 -11.46 22.73 -9.22
CA PRO A 4 -10.83 21.41 -9.10
C PRO A 4 -9.74 21.36 -8.01
N LEU A 5 -8.98 22.46 -7.82
CA LEU A 5 -7.99 22.60 -6.76
C LEU A 5 -8.58 22.47 -5.33
N GLN A 6 -9.81 22.92 -5.13
CA GLN A 6 -10.49 22.87 -3.84
C GLN A 6 -11.02 21.46 -3.53
N VAL A 7 -11.22 20.63 -4.57
CA VAL A 7 -11.65 19.23 -4.45
C VAL A 7 -10.44 18.32 -4.22
N SER A 8 -9.31 18.58 -4.87
CA SER A 8 -8.09 17.78 -4.71
C SER A 8 -7.49 17.91 -3.30
N SER A 9 -7.56 19.09 -2.68
CA SER A 9 -7.09 19.31 -1.30
C SER A 9 -7.92 18.57 -0.23
N LYS A 10 -9.08 18.02 -0.59
CA LYS A 10 -9.96 17.23 0.29
C LYS A 10 -10.18 15.80 -0.21
N THR A 11 -9.30 15.32 -1.08
CA THR A 11 -9.33 13.96 -1.59
C THR A 11 -8.05 13.25 -1.17
N VAL A 12 -8.18 12.16 -0.43
CA VAL A 12 -7.07 11.28 -0.06
C VAL A 12 -6.97 10.16 -1.09
N VAL A 13 -5.77 9.87 -1.58
CA VAL A 13 -5.49 8.70 -2.41
C VAL A 13 -4.79 7.65 -1.53
N ILE A 14 -5.32 6.44 -1.51
CA ILE A 14 -4.76 5.30 -0.77
C ILE A 14 -4.49 4.18 -1.76
N GLN A 15 -3.22 3.79 -1.90
CA GLN A 15 -2.78 2.64 -2.69
C GLN A 15 -2.05 1.66 -1.76
N PRO A 16 -2.75 0.65 -1.24
CA PRO A 16 -2.15 -0.34 -0.38
C PRO A 16 -1.48 -1.43 -1.23
N GLY A 17 -0.28 -1.86 -0.83
CA GLY A 17 0.48 -2.94 -1.49
C GLY A 17 1.07 -3.91 -0.48
N SER A 18 1.64 -5.03 -0.94
CA SER A 18 2.08 -6.09 -0.02
C SER A 18 3.21 -5.70 0.93
N THR A 19 4.15 -4.88 0.47
CA THR A 19 5.26 -4.38 1.32
C THR A 19 5.15 -2.89 1.59
N ILE A 20 4.49 -2.14 0.72
CA ILE A 20 4.48 -0.68 0.73
C ILE A 20 3.04 -0.19 0.66
N LEU A 21 2.70 0.76 1.53
CA LEU A 21 1.52 1.59 1.47
C LEU A 21 1.92 2.96 0.90
N ARG A 22 1.19 3.43 -0.11
CA ARG A 22 1.28 4.81 -0.59
C ARG A 22 0.00 5.54 -0.21
N ILE A 23 0.13 6.68 0.45
CA ILE A 23 -0.99 7.49 0.93
C ILE A 23 -0.67 8.98 0.84
N GLY A 24 -1.60 9.80 0.38
CA GLY A 24 -1.40 11.24 0.22
C GLY A 24 -2.69 11.97 -0.14
N LEU A 25 -2.66 13.30 -0.14
CA LEU A 25 -3.72 14.09 -0.75
C LEU A 25 -3.54 14.08 -2.28
N ALA A 26 -4.65 14.19 -3.01
CA ALA A 26 -4.61 14.30 -4.47
C ALA A 26 -3.94 15.61 -4.96
N SER A 27 -3.76 16.59 -4.06
CA SER A 27 -2.98 17.80 -4.32
C SER A 27 -1.48 17.66 -4.07
N ASP A 28 -1.04 16.57 -3.45
CA ASP A 28 0.38 16.39 -3.11
C ASP A 28 1.19 16.08 -4.36
N GLY A 29 2.41 16.64 -4.44
CA GLY A 29 3.32 16.34 -5.54
C GLY A 29 3.86 14.91 -5.52
N LYS A 30 3.94 14.29 -4.34
CA LYS A 30 4.36 12.89 -4.13
C LYS A 30 3.61 12.29 -2.95
N PRO A 31 3.27 10.99 -2.98
CA PRO A 31 2.62 10.33 -1.85
C PRO A 31 3.61 10.08 -0.70
N THR A 32 3.06 9.95 0.50
CA THR A 32 3.78 9.36 1.65
C THR A 32 3.93 7.86 1.42
N VAL A 33 5.16 7.35 1.55
CA VAL A 33 5.50 5.93 1.33
C VAL A 33 5.86 5.28 2.66
N LEU A 34 5.10 4.27 3.07
CA LEU A 34 5.20 3.61 4.38
C LEU A 34 5.31 2.08 4.22
N PRO A 35 6.04 1.36 5.09
CA PRO A 35 6.02 -0.11 5.10
C PRO A 35 4.62 -0.62 5.47
N ASN A 36 4.01 -1.52 4.70
CA ASN A 36 2.65 -2.01 4.98
C ASN A 36 2.63 -3.13 6.04
N CYS A 37 3.08 -2.81 7.25
CA CYS A 37 3.11 -3.73 8.38
C CYS A 37 2.69 -3.05 9.69
N ILE A 38 2.28 -3.87 10.66
CA ILE A 38 1.88 -3.46 12.00
C ILE A 38 2.31 -4.49 13.03
N ALA A 39 2.96 -4.06 14.10
CA ALA A 39 3.24 -4.89 15.27
C ALA A 39 2.07 -4.80 16.25
N ARG A 40 1.61 -5.93 16.78
CA ARG A 40 0.63 -6.00 17.88
C ARG A 40 1.19 -6.80 19.04
N ARG A 41 0.83 -6.40 20.26
CA ARG A 41 1.23 -7.14 21.47
C ARG A 41 0.62 -8.54 21.47
N ARG A 42 1.43 -9.55 21.78
CA ARG A 42 1.01 -10.95 21.91
C ARG A 42 0.05 -11.10 23.09
N LYS A 43 -1.08 -11.79 22.86
CA LYS A 43 -1.92 -12.28 23.95
C LYS A 43 -1.25 -13.53 24.53
N SER A 44 -1.06 -13.59 25.85
CA SER A 44 -0.18 -14.54 26.57
C SER A 44 -0.47 -16.04 26.41
N THR A 45 -1.38 -16.46 25.52
CA THR A 45 -1.91 -17.84 25.45
C THR A 45 -1.85 -18.51 24.07
N ALA A 46 -1.22 -17.91 23.05
CA ALA A 46 -1.12 -18.53 21.72
C ALA A 46 0.26 -19.17 21.46
N THR A 47 0.29 -20.48 21.22
CA THR A 47 1.47 -21.26 20.81
C THR A 47 1.98 -20.79 19.44
N CYS A 48 3.31 -20.61 19.33
CA CYS A 48 3.98 -20.00 18.20
C CYS A 48 3.94 -20.86 16.93
N THR A 49 3.41 -20.32 15.82
CA THR A 49 3.87 -20.70 14.48
C THR A 49 4.52 -19.45 13.91
N ILE A 50 5.85 -19.46 13.80
CA ILE A 50 6.64 -18.34 13.32
C ILE A 50 6.18 -17.99 11.90
N SER A 51 5.57 -16.82 11.71
CA SER A 51 5.50 -16.16 10.41
C SER A 51 5.86 -14.70 10.59
N SER A 52 7.08 -14.50 11.10
CA SER A 52 7.67 -13.20 11.38
C SER A 52 8.54 -12.72 10.20
N ALA A 53 8.82 -13.54 9.18
CA ALA A 53 9.60 -13.05 8.05
C ALA A 53 8.83 -11.96 7.26
N VAL A 54 9.54 -10.91 6.81
CA VAL A 54 9.14 -10.14 5.62
C VAL A 54 8.66 -11.16 4.60
N PRO A 55 7.47 -11.03 3.99
CA PRO A 55 6.97 -12.08 3.13
C PRO A 55 7.83 -12.08 1.87
N ARG A 56 8.90 -12.87 1.91
CA ARG A 56 9.77 -13.19 0.80
C ARG A 56 9.08 -14.33 0.09
N LEU A 57 8.74 -14.12 -1.17
CA LEU A 57 8.52 -15.24 -2.08
C LEU A 57 9.83 -16.05 -2.02
N GLY A 58 9.77 -17.30 -1.57
CA GLY A 58 10.94 -18.17 -1.45
C GLY A 58 11.48 -18.54 -2.83
N VAL A 59 12.07 -17.57 -3.53
CA VAL A 59 12.77 -17.80 -4.80
C VAL A 59 14.20 -18.16 -4.43
N THR A 60 14.47 -19.47 -4.40
CA THR A 60 15.85 -19.98 -4.42
C THR A 60 16.40 -19.68 -5.81
N VAL A 61 17.12 -18.57 -5.96
CA VAL A 61 17.82 -18.26 -7.22
C VAL A 61 18.94 -19.28 -7.36
N THR A 62 18.75 -20.29 -8.19
CA THR A 62 19.83 -21.17 -8.62
C THR A 62 20.77 -20.38 -9.53
N PRO A 63 22.11 -20.44 -9.34
CA PRO A 63 23.08 -19.64 -10.10
C PRO A 63 22.98 -19.78 -11.62
N THR A 64 22.45 -20.91 -12.10
CA THR A 64 22.29 -21.25 -13.52
C THR A 64 21.33 -20.35 -14.31
N LEU A 65 20.42 -19.62 -13.66
CA LEU A 65 19.46 -18.71 -14.35
C LEU A 65 20.06 -17.34 -14.69
N LEU A 66 21.15 -16.94 -14.03
CA LEU A 66 21.83 -15.67 -14.29
C LEU A 66 22.78 -15.77 -15.49
N GLU A 67 23.37 -16.94 -15.73
CA GLU A 67 24.30 -17.19 -16.84
C GLU A 67 23.58 -17.36 -18.20
N SER A 68 22.26 -17.57 -18.21
CA SER A 68 21.46 -17.75 -19.42
C SER A 68 20.77 -16.48 -19.91
N LEU A 69 20.94 -15.34 -19.23
CA LEU A 69 20.41 -14.06 -19.68
C LEU A 69 21.30 -13.51 -20.81
N PRO A 70 20.78 -13.36 -22.04
CA PRO A 70 21.57 -12.81 -23.15
C PRO A 70 21.95 -11.36 -22.87
N GLU A 71 23.22 -11.00 -23.02
CA GLU A 71 23.69 -9.60 -22.88
C GLU A 71 23.01 -8.65 -23.91
N ASP A 72 22.52 -9.21 -25.02
CA ASP A 72 21.78 -8.50 -26.05
C ASP A 72 20.46 -7.89 -25.54
N LEU A 73 19.86 -8.48 -24.49
CA LEU A 73 18.55 -8.07 -23.97
C LEU A 73 18.58 -6.64 -23.36
N PHE A 74 19.70 -6.28 -22.71
CA PHE A 74 19.88 -4.97 -22.11
C PHE A 74 20.22 -3.90 -23.17
N THR A 75 20.94 -4.31 -24.22
CA THR A 75 21.32 -3.44 -25.34
C THR A 75 20.10 -3.07 -26.22
N GLU A 76 19.16 -4.00 -26.39
CA GLU A 76 17.87 -3.75 -27.07
C GLU A 76 16.96 -2.82 -26.25
N ALA A 77 16.93 -2.98 -24.92
CA ALA A 77 16.12 -2.15 -24.03
C ALA A 77 16.56 -0.68 -24.00
N GLU A 78 17.86 -0.38 -24.19
CA GLU A 78 18.37 1.00 -24.31
C GLU A 78 18.03 1.65 -25.68
N LYS A 79 17.88 0.85 -26.74
CA LYS A 79 17.53 1.35 -28.09
C LYS A 79 16.05 1.70 -28.20
N LEU A 80 15.19 0.99 -27.48
CA LEU A 80 13.80 1.38 -27.29
C LEU A 80 13.79 2.68 -26.49
N GLN A 81 13.21 3.74 -27.04
CA GLN A 81 12.99 5.02 -26.34
C GLN A 81 11.96 4.84 -25.22
N ALA A 82 12.19 3.93 -24.29
CA ALA A 82 11.46 3.84 -23.05
C ALA A 82 11.65 5.19 -22.37
N SER A 83 10.57 5.94 -22.21
CA SER A 83 10.55 7.11 -21.34
C SER A 83 10.77 6.59 -19.92
N VAL A 84 12.04 6.47 -19.52
CA VAL A 84 12.41 6.08 -18.16
C VAL A 84 11.97 7.22 -17.26
N LEU A 85 10.86 7.04 -16.54
CA LEU A 85 10.50 7.95 -15.46
C LEU A 85 11.70 8.00 -14.50
N PRO A 86 12.08 9.20 -14.02
CA PRO A 86 13.19 9.33 -13.07
C PRO A 86 12.99 8.34 -11.91
N ARG A 87 13.97 7.45 -11.70
CA ARG A 87 14.02 6.61 -10.50
C ARG A 87 14.32 7.50 -9.31
N ASP A 88 13.32 8.25 -8.84
CA ASP A 88 13.40 8.83 -7.52
C ASP A 88 13.52 7.68 -6.53
N SER A 89 14.66 7.65 -5.83
CA SER A 89 14.92 6.65 -4.80
C SER A 89 13.74 6.58 -3.85
N PHE A 90 13.17 5.38 -3.67
CA PHE A 90 12.08 5.13 -2.72
C PHE A 90 12.57 5.48 -1.32
N LYS A 91 12.29 6.70 -0.86
CA LYS A 91 12.54 7.12 0.52
C LYS A 91 11.27 6.86 1.30
N PHE A 92 11.33 5.88 2.20
CA PHE A 92 10.28 5.71 3.19
C PHE A 92 10.16 7.00 4.00
N ALA A 93 8.93 7.44 4.20
CA ALA A 93 8.68 8.59 5.06
C ALA A 93 9.19 8.26 6.46
N ARG A 94 10.18 9.04 6.91
CA ARG A 94 10.62 9.01 8.30
C ARG A 94 9.59 9.74 9.13
N ILE A 95 9.40 9.27 10.35
CA ILE A 95 8.46 9.85 11.29
C ILE A 95 8.95 11.26 11.62
N PRO A 96 8.07 12.28 11.63
CA PRO A 96 8.47 13.62 12.06
C PRO A 96 9.00 13.56 13.50
N GLU A 97 10.29 13.89 13.70
CA GLU A 97 10.94 13.90 15.03
C GLU A 97 10.20 14.78 16.05
N ASN A 98 9.45 15.77 15.56
CA ASN A 98 8.71 16.74 16.39
C ASN A 98 7.32 16.27 16.86
N THR A 99 6.87 15.05 16.55
CA THR A 99 5.59 14.52 17.09
C THR A 99 5.79 13.76 18.42
N ALA A 100 7.04 13.57 18.87
CA ALA A 100 7.36 12.67 19.98
C ALA A 100 8.55 13.11 20.88
N ALA A 101 9.05 14.34 20.76
CA ALA A 101 10.22 14.76 21.54
C ALA A 101 10.02 14.85 23.08
N ASP A 102 8.83 14.63 23.63
CA ASP A 102 8.69 14.56 25.10
C ASP A 102 7.50 13.74 25.59
N ARG A 103 7.29 12.60 24.93
CA ARG A 103 6.31 11.62 25.36
C ARG A 103 7.04 10.29 25.58
N LYS A 104 7.81 10.23 26.67
CA LYS A 104 7.93 9.01 27.48
C LYS A 104 6.51 8.60 27.89
N ILE A 105 5.76 8.01 26.97
CA ILE A 105 4.50 7.38 27.31
C ILE A 105 4.90 5.98 27.73
N GLU A 106 4.53 5.60 28.94
CA GLU A 106 4.12 4.23 29.24
C GLU A 106 3.06 3.83 28.19
N ASP A 107 3.49 3.50 26.97
CA ASP A 107 2.60 3.47 25.82
C ASP A 107 1.74 2.22 25.94
N SER A 108 0.59 2.36 26.62
CA SER A 108 -0.53 1.42 26.66
C SER A 108 -1.16 1.21 25.27
N ARG A 109 -0.44 1.52 24.18
CA ARG A 109 -0.84 1.27 22.81
C ARG A 109 -0.75 -0.22 22.54
N ILE A 110 -1.84 -0.74 21.99
CA ILE A 110 -2.00 -2.16 21.68
C ILE A 110 -1.21 -2.53 20.41
N PHE A 111 -0.76 -1.53 19.62
CA PHE A 111 -0.10 -1.72 18.34
C PHE A 111 0.92 -0.62 17.97
N PHE A 112 1.84 -0.95 17.05
CA PHE A 112 2.82 -0.06 16.44
C PHE A 112 2.84 -0.26 14.92
N PRO A 113 2.41 0.72 14.10
CA PRO A 113 2.39 0.58 12.65
C PRO A 113 3.73 0.94 12.01
N PHE A 114 3.93 0.53 10.75
CA PHE A 114 4.99 1.01 9.87
C PHE A 114 6.41 0.71 10.38
N LEU A 115 7.31 1.69 10.35
CA LEU A 115 8.70 1.53 10.78
C LEU A 115 8.81 1.14 12.27
N HIS A 116 7.99 1.72 13.16
CA HIS A 116 7.95 1.30 14.57
C HIS A 116 7.56 -0.17 14.71
N GLY A 117 6.67 -0.67 13.84
CA GLY A 117 6.33 -2.09 13.82
C GLY A 117 7.53 -2.98 13.47
N LEU A 118 8.39 -2.54 12.56
CA LEU A 118 9.61 -3.25 12.17
C LEU A 118 10.72 -3.16 13.23
N GLU A 119 10.85 -2.03 13.92
CA GLU A 119 11.84 -1.89 15.00
C GLU A 119 11.50 -2.81 16.18
N ASN A 120 10.20 -2.99 16.47
CA ASN A 120 9.73 -3.90 17.51
C ASN A 120 9.69 -5.37 17.06
N PHE A 121 10.16 -5.68 15.84
CA PHE A 121 10.22 -7.03 15.31
C PHE A 121 11.05 -7.97 16.18
N GLU A 122 12.11 -7.45 16.80
CA GLU A 122 13.03 -8.22 17.64
C GLU A 122 12.46 -8.51 19.04
N SER A 123 11.36 -7.86 19.42
CA SER A 123 10.74 -8.05 20.73
C SER A 123 9.89 -9.32 20.74
N GLU A 124 10.15 -10.23 21.70
CA GLU A 124 9.34 -11.42 21.90
C GLU A 124 7.91 -11.13 22.35
N ASP A 125 7.58 -9.90 22.74
CA ASP A 125 6.24 -9.52 23.19
C ASP A 125 5.30 -9.11 22.05
N PHE A 126 5.84 -8.93 20.84
CA PHE A 126 5.08 -8.42 19.69
C PHE A 126 5.05 -9.44 18.54
N ILE A 127 4.01 -9.32 17.72
CA ILE A 127 3.84 -10.07 16.47
C ILE A 127 3.65 -9.04 15.38
N VAL A 128 4.51 -9.10 14.36
CA VAL A 128 4.41 -8.24 13.17
C VAL A 128 3.53 -8.91 12.13
N ASN A 129 2.48 -8.20 11.74
CA ASN A 129 1.54 -8.62 10.71
C ASN A 129 1.73 -7.77 9.45
N TRP A 130 1.55 -8.40 8.30
CA TRP A 130 1.51 -7.76 6.98
C TRP A 130 0.09 -7.91 6.44
N PRO A 131 -0.78 -6.90 6.57
CA PRO A 131 -2.21 -7.07 6.29
C PRO A 131 -2.51 -7.49 4.86
N ILE A 132 -1.62 -7.16 3.91
CA ILE A 132 -1.72 -7.54 2.51
C ILE A 132 -0.54 -8.42 2.10
N GLN A 133 -0.81 -9.56 1.49
CA GLN A 133 0.18 -10.50 0.97
C GLN A 133 -0.22 -10.94 -0.44
N GLY A 134 0.68 -10.83 -1.41
CA GLY A 134 0.41 -11.15 -2.81
C GLY A 134 -0.81 -10.43 -3.41
N GLY A 135 -1.06 -9.18 -3.01
CA GLY A 135 -2.23 -8.40 -3.43
C GLY A 135 -3.59 -8.83 -2.82
N ARG A 136 -3.60 -9.69 -1.79
CA ARG A 136 -4.81 -10.11 -1.07
C ARG A 136 -4.69 -9.88 0.42
N PHE A 137 -5.79 -10.00 1.16
CA PHE A 137 -5.72 -10.03 2.62
C PHE A 137 -4.83 -11.19 3.11
N ASN A 138 -4.11 -10.95 4.20
CA ASN A 138 -3.24 -11.95 4.81
C ASN A 138 -4.05 -13.20 5.19
N PRO A 139 -3.75 -14.37 4.58
CA PRO A 139 -4.51 -15.60 4.83
C PRO A 139 -4.30 -16.17 6.24
N THR A 140 -3.24 -15.74 6.95
CA THR A 140 -2.98 -16.19 8.32
C THR A 140 -3.84 -15.47 9.36
N GLN A 141 -4.58 -14.43 8.95
CA GLN A 141 -5.46 -13.64 9.81
C GLN A 141 -6.91 -13.73 9.35
N SER A 142 -7.86 -13.56 10.28
CA SER A 142 -9.26 -13.42 9.87
C SER A 142 -9.46 -12.09 9.12
N PRO A 143 -10.38 -12.03 8.14
CA PRO A 143 -10.61 -10.80 7.37
C PRO A 143 -10.95 -9.59 8.25
N THR A 144 -11.67 -9.79 9.35
CA THR A 144 -11.99 -8.73 10.32
C THR A 144 -10.73 -8.19 11.02
N SER A 145 -9.79 -9.07 11.37
CA SER A 145 -8.52 -8.69 11.98
C SER A 145 -7.65 -7.90 11.00
N VAL A 146 -7.60 -8.33 9.74
CA VAL A 146 -6.90 -7.61 8.66
C VAL A 146 -7.49 -6.21 8.46
N VAL A 147 -8.82 -6.10 8.44
CA VAL A 147 -9.50 -4.80 8.32
C VAL A 147 -9.20 -3.89 9.50
N GLN A 148 -9.14 -4.42 10.73
CA GLN A 148 -8.75 -3.65 11.91
C GLN A 148 -7.30 -3.17 11.82
N ASP A 149 -6.39 -4.03 11.34
CA ASP A 149 -4.99 -3.66 11.09
C ASP A 149 -4.89 -2.52 10.07
N LEU A 150 -5.61 -2.63 8.95
CA LEU A 150 -5.66 -1.57 7.94
C LEU A 150 -6.27 -0.27 8.47
N GLU A 151 -7.34 -0.36 9.26
CA GLU A 151 -7.98 0.81 9.89
C GLU A 151 -7.01 1.55 10.82
N ASP A 152 -6.37 0.83 11.73
CA ASP A 152 -5.42 1.38 12.70
C ASP A 152 -4.22 2.01 11.98
N MET A 153 -3.68 1.34 10.96
CA MET A 153 -2.57 1.84 10.16
C MET A 153 -2.95 3.10 9.37
N TRP A 154 -4.05 3.07 8.62
CA TRP A 154 -4.44 4.19 7.78
C TRP A 154 -4.86 5.40 8.61
N SER A 155 -5.59 5.19 9.70
CA SER A 155 -5.91 6.26 10.66
C SER A 155 -4.65 6.93 11.21
N TYR A 156 -3.66 6.11 11.63
CA TYR A 156 -2.37 6.63 12.10
C TYR A 156 -1.61 7.39 11.00
N ALA A 157 -1.61 6.90 9.76
CA ALA A 157 -0.96 7.56 8.64
C ALA A 157 -1.57 8.94 8.35
N LEU A 158 -2.91 9.00 8.29
CA LEU A 158 -3.66 10.23 8.02
C LEU A 158 -3.40 11.30 9.08
N GLU A 159 -3.38 10.90 10.36
CA GLU A 159 -3.16 11.83 11.47
C GLU A 159 -1.70 12.29 11.56
N ASN A 160 -0.74 11.36 11.53
CA ASN A 160 0.65 11.65 11.88
C ASN A 160 1.52 12.08 10.69
N PHE A 161 1.17 11.71 9.46
CA PHE A 161 1.94 12.07 8.27
C PHE A 161 1.23 13.10 7.39
N LEU A 162 -0.10 13.02 7.26
CA LEU A 162 -0.87 14.00 6.47
C LEU A 162 -1.45 15.14 7.33
N GLY A 163 -1.36 15.04 8.67
CA GLY A 163 -1.85 16.07 9.57
C GLY A 163 -3.38 16.23 9.56
N ILE A 164 -4.11 15.18 9.18
CA ILE A 164 -5.57 15.18 9.09
C ILE A 164 -6.14 14.56 10.38
N PRO A 165 -6.79 15.33 11.27
CA PRO A 165 -7.33 14.79 12.50
C PRO A 165 -8.47 13.80 12.20
N PRO A 166 -8.60 12.67 12.93
CA PRO A 166 -9.65 11.67 12.70
C PRO A 166 -11.07 12.24 12.74
N LYS A 167 -11.29 13.26 13.56
CA LYS A 167 -12.58 13.98 13.66
C LYS A 167 -13.01 14.61 12.33
N THR A 168 -12.07 14.90 11.43
CA THR A 168 -12.32 15.60 10.17
C THR A 168 -12.43 14.69 8.96
N PHE A 169 -12.24 13.37 9.11
CA PHE A 169 -12.29 12.42 7.98
C PHE A 169 -13.59 12.50 7.17
N HIS A 170 -14.73 12.80 7.82
CA HIS A 170 -16.02 13.04 7.17
C HIS A 170 -16.07 14.23 6.21
N LEU A 171 -15.05 15.08 6.19
CA LEU A 171 -14.92 16.18 5.23
C LEU A 171 -14.13 15.80 3.98
N PHE A 172 -13.46 14.64 4.01
CA PHE A 172 -12.60 14.15 2.94
C PHE A 172 -13.29 13.05 2.13
N SER A 173 -12.89 12.95 0.86
CA SER A 173 -13.22 11.83 -0.02
C SER A 173 -11.99 10.94 -0.20
N VAL A 174 -12.17 9.66 -0.51
CA VAL A 174 -11.07 8.72 -0.71
C VAL A 174 -11.11 8.13 -2.11
N ILE A 175 -9.95 8.05 -2.76
CA ILE A 175 -9.70 7.20 -3.92
C ILE A 175 -8.90 6.00 -3.43
N LEU A 176 -9.53 4.84 -3.39
CA LEU A 176 -8.90 3.57 -3.06
C LEU A 176 -8.42 2.91 -4.36
N VAL A 177 -7.11 2.87 -4.56
CA VAL A 177 -6.50 2.17 -5.68
C VAL A 177 -6.39 0.69 -5.34
N ILE A 178 -6.91 -0.18 -6.21
CA ILE A 178 -6.89 -1.63 -6.04
C ILE A 178 -6.19 -2.30 -7.21
N GLU A 179 -5.67 -3.50 -6.97
CA GLU A 179 -5.12 -4.37 -8.01
C GLU A 179 -6.15 -4.68 -9.10
N ASP A 180 -5.70 -4.96 -10.33
CA ASP A 180 -6.60 -5.25 -11.46
C ASP A 180 -7.40 -6.54 -11.26
N ILE A 181 -6.73 -7.55 -10.70
CA ILE A 181 -7.32 -8.80 -10.23
C ILE A 181 -7.48 -8.70 -8.71
N PHE A 182 -8.72 -8.63 -8.26
CA PHE A 182 -9.06 -8.40 -6.85
C PHE A 182 -10.21 -9.29 -6.37
N MET A 183 -10.24 -9.56 -5.07
CA MET A 183 -11.37 -10.22 -4.43
C MET A 183 -12.43 -9.20 -4.02
N ARG A 184 -13.62 -9.27 -4.67
CA ARG A 184 -14.74 -8.34 -4.41
C ARG A 184 -15.11 -8.24 -2.91
N ARG A 185 -15.00 -9.34 -2.16
CA ARG A 185 -15.28 -9.37 -0.72
C ARG A 185 -14.30 -8.51 0.07
N GLU A 186 -13.00 -8.59 -0.23
CA GLU A 186 -11.94 -7.83 0.44
C GLU A 186 -12.10 -6.33 0.15
N VAL A 187 -12.31 -5.98 -1.13
CA VAL A 187 -12.58 -4.59 -1.55
C VAL A 187 -13.83 -4.03 -0.86
N ARG A 188 -14.91 -4.83 -0.75
CA ARG A 188 -16.11 -4.43 -0.02
C ARG A 188 -15.84 -4.19 1.46
N GLN A 189 -15.01 -5.01 2.10
CA GLN A 189 -14.64 -4.82 3.50
C GLN A 189 -13.79 -3.58 3.71
N MET A 190 -12.80 -3.32 2.85
CA MET A 190 -12.01 -2.08 2.90
C MET A 190 -12.87 -0.84 2.67
N THR A 191 -13.72 -0.86 1.64
CA THR A 191 -14.64 0.25 1.34
C THR A 191 -15.64 0.47 2.48
N GLY A 192 -16.15 -0.62 3.07
CA GLY A 192 -16.98 -0.59 4.25
C GLY A 192 -16.28 0.13 5.39
N MET A 193 -15.08 -0.31 5.78
CA MET A 193 -14.28 0.31 6.84
C MET A 193 -14.02 1.80 6.59
N LEU A 194 -13.67 2.20 5.37
CA LEU A 194 -13.46 3.61 5.01
C LEU A 194 -14.74 4.46 5.23
N LEU A 195 -15.91 3.94 4.86
CA LEU A 195 -17.18 4.67 4.96
C LEU A 195 -17.81 4.61 6.35
N THR A 196 -17.71 3.48 7.06
CA THR A 196 -18.43 3.27 8.32
C THR A 196 -17.57 3.54 9.54
N ASN A 197 -16.32 3.07 9.54
CA ASN A 197 -15.45 3.14 10.71
C ASN A 197 -14.67 4.47 10.70
N LEU A 198 -13.97 4.75 9.60
CA LEU A 198 -13.25 6.02 9.40
C LEU A 198 -14.16 7.18 8.98
N LYS A 199 -15.40 6.88 8.58
CA LYS A 199 -16.46 7.87 8.29
C LYS A 199 -16.09 8.89 7.21
N PHE A 200 -15.35 8.48 6.18
CA PHE A 200 -15.12 9.35 5.02
C PHE A 200 -16.42 9.69 4.29
N ALA A 201 -16.48 10.87 3.67
CA ALA A 201 -17.70 11.33 2.99
C ALA A 201 -18.06 10.45 1.79
N ARG A 202 -17.05 10.01 1.04
CA ARG A 202 -17.17 9.31 -0.24
C ARG A 202 -15.96 8.42 -0.44
N VAL A 203 -16.15 7.29 -1.12
CA VAL A 203 -15.07 6.41 -1.57
C VAL A 203 -15.29 6.10 -3.04
N VAL A 204 -14.25 6.28 -3.84
CA VAL A 204 -14.15 5.82 -5.22
C VAL A 204 -13.08 4.74 -5.26
N VAL A 205 -13.34 3.65 -5.98
CA VAL A 205 -12.40 2.55 -6.15
C VAL A 205 -11.91 2.56 -7.59
N GLN A 206 -10.60 2.50 -7.80
CA GLN A 206 -10.00 2.54 -9.14
C GLN A 206 -8.92 1.46 -9.29
N GLN A 207 -8.85 0.83 -10.46
CA GLN A 207 -7.83 -0.18 -10.77
C GLN A 207 -6.44 0.44 -10.96
N ALA A 208 -5.42 -0.27 -10.49
CA ALA A 208 -4.03 0.18 -10.48
C ALA A 208 -3.48 0.39 -11.89
N SER A 209 -3.75 -0.52 -12.84
CA SER A 209 -3.31 -0.35 -14.23
C SER A 209 -3.91 0.89 -14.89
N ALA A 210 -5.21 1.12 -14.71
CA ALA A 210 -5.88 2.33 -15.19
C ALA A 210 -5.25 3.59 -14.56
N CYS A 211 -5.02 3.59 -13.25
CA CYS A 211 -4.30 4.68 -12.58
C CYS A 211 -2.89 4.91 -13.15
N ALA A 212 -2.16 3.84 -13.51
CA ALA A 212 -0.84 3.96 -14.12
C ALA A 212 -0.92 4.66 -15.49
N THR A 213 -1.91 4.31 -16.32
CA THR A 213 -2.14 5.00 -17.60
C THR A 213 -2.48 6.48 -17.42
N TYR A 214 -3.29 6.82 -16.40
CA TYR A 214 -3.57 8.22 -16.05
C TYR A 214 -2.31 8.99 -15.63
N GLY A 215 -1.41 8.34 -14.90
CA GLY A 215 -0.15 8.95 -14.44
C GLY A 215 0.80 9.28 -15.58
N VAL A 216 0.84 8.45 -16.64
CA VAL A 216 1.70 8.66 -17.81
C VAL A 216 0.98 9.49 -18.90
N GLY A 217 -0.35 9.58 -18.85
CA GLY A 217 -1.15 10.28 -19.85
C GLY A 217 -1.35 9.50 -21.14
N LEU A 218 -1.31 8.16 -21.07
CA LEU A 218 -1.58 7.28 -22.21
C LEU A 218 -3.04 6.82 -22.17
N PRO A 219 -3.83 6.98 -23.25
CA PRO A 219 -5.21 6.51 -23.30
C PRO A 219 -5.27 4.97 -23.33
N THR A 220 -4.27 4.35 -23.97
CA THR A 220 -4.17 2.91 -24.15
C THR A 220 -2.74 2.45 -23.87
N ALA A 221 -2.57 1.37 -23.10
CA ALA A 221 -1.26 0.83 -22.76
C ALA A 221 -1.35 -0.62 -22.27
N CYS A 222 -0.28 -1.39 -22.49
CA CYS A 222 -0.03 -2.61 -21.71
C CYS A 222 0.76 -2.22 -20.46
N VAL A 223 0.16 -2.37 -19.29
CA VAL A 223 0.77 -2.04 -18.00
C VAL A 223 1.31 -3.30 -17.37
N VAL A 224 2.61 -3.28 -17.03
CA VAL A 224 3.28 -4.33 -16.28
C VAL A 224 3.71 -3.75 -14.93
N ASP A 225 3.02 -4.13 -13.85
CA ASP A 225 3.36 -3.72 -12.48
C ASP A 225 4.16 -4.81 -11.79
N ILE A 226 5.41 -4.51 -11.42
CA ILE A 226 6.33 -5.42 -10.75
C ILE A 226 6.42 -5.03 -9.27
N GLY A 227 5.60 -5.69 -8.45
CA GLY A 227 5.61 -5.56 -7.00
C GLY A 227 6.61 -6.49 -6.32
N SER A 228 6.66 -6.43 -4.98
CA SER A 228 7.57 -7.26 -4.16
C SER A 228 7.22 -8.74 -4.11
N GLN A 229 5.93 -9.08 -4.24
CA GLN A 229 5.40 -10.45 -4.12
C GLN A 229 4.55 -10.87 -5.31
N LYS A 230 4.20 -9.93 -6.18
CA LYS A 230 3.27 -10.13 -7.29
C LYS A 230 3.72 -9.25 -8.44
N THR A 231 3.64 -9.80 -9.65
CA THR A 231 3.68 -9.04 -10.90
C THR A 231 2.29 -9.12 -11.54
N SER A 232 1.73 -8.01 -11.98
CA SER A 232 0.49 -7.98 -12.77
C SER A 232 0.76 -7.44 -14.17
N VAL A 233 -0.01 -7.94 -15.12
CA VAL A 233 -0.02 -7.49 -16.51
C VAL A 233 -1.47 -7.22 -16.87
N ALA A 234 -1.75 -6.04 -17.43
CA ALA A 234 -3.09 -5.65 -17.85
C ALA A 234 -3.02 -4.77 -19.09
N CYS A 235 -3.87 -5.05 -20.08
CA CYS A 235 -4.12 -4.14 -21.19
C CYS A 235 -5.20 -3.15 -20.76
N VAL A 236 -4.88 -1.87 -20.82
CA VAL A 236 -5.80 -0.78 -20.52
C VAL A 236 -6.18 -0.09 -21.83
N ASP A 237 -7.47 0.12 -22.02
CA ASP A 237 -8.05 0.85 -23.14
C ASP A 237 -9.06 1.87 -22.62
N GLU A 238 -8.86 3.15 -22.94
CA GLU A 238 -9.70 4.28 -22.51
C GLU A 238 -10.01 4.29 -21.00
N GLY A 239 -8.99 3.97 -20.18
CA GLY A 239 -9.09 3.94 -18.73
C GLY A 239 -9.78 2.70 -18.13
N VAL A 240 -10.00 1.65 -18.95
CA VAL A 240 -10.58 0.37 -18.51
C VAL A 240 -9.55 -0.75 -18.65
N SER A 241 -9.32 -1.52 -17.58
CA SER A 241 -8.56 -2.76 -17.68
C SER A 241 -9.41 -3.81 -18.40
N LEU A 242 -8.92 -4.30 -19.54
CA LEU A 242 -9.60 -5.34 -20.31
C LEU A 242 -9.49 -6.68 -19.56
N PRO A 243 -10.59 -7.41 -19.35
CA PRO A 243 -10.53 -8.76 -18.80
C PRO A 243 -9.88 -9.71 -19.81
N GLU A 244 -9.21 -10.75 -19.33
CA GLU A 244 -8.79 -11.86 -20.19
C GLU A 244 -10.03 -12.43 -20.90
N LEU A 245 -10.03 -12.38 -22.23
CA LEU A 245 -10.99 -13.10 -23.07
C LEU A 245 -10.65 -14.58 -22.93
N ILE A 246 -11.50 -15.33 -22.20
CA ILE A 246 -11.48 -16.80 -22.17
C ILE A 246 -12.11 -17.32 -23.46
#